data_AF-A0A9N9S681-F1
#
_entry.id   AF-A0A9N9S681-F1
#
_cell.length_a   1.000
_cell.length_b   1.000
_cell.length_c   1.000
_cell.angle_alpha   90.00
_cell.angle_beta   90.00
_cell.angle_gamma   90.00
#
_symmetry.space_group_name_H-M   'P 1'
#
loop_
_entity.id
_entity.type
_entity.pdbx_description
1 polymer ?
#
loop_
_entity_poly.entity_id
_entity_poly.type
_entity_poly.pdbx_seq_one_letter_code
_entity_poly.pdbx_strand_id
1 'polypeptide(L)'
;MAFEQLQFKKKSDNVYELKGRLLTSIDLESVPDDFTDLHAVADVFRIQSDLSDKFRGKNLAILANYVEVTKPSTFDLSGEPVTPTFDFHGDKDEHGTGLDGQDGVAGKSGGNFALNCRLINNNSQLTIIANGSNGTNGQNGGNGEDGVHGKDASQRSFVVDGFNWKMSFDINEKWEMNAKFGLEDVEKSELITEDGLTAFVFKQISILDDWGLMLVVGGKGQPGKLGGLGGCGGKAGQAGSIFIHCDQSSHPENILATANPGTDGENGANGANGADGREGRDLWKYDQRVWGNPECFGEDRPTKFKLVWGESADYTVWDGAANSYVRVEKDYDIEIPIGTTRNESIKDFNIETPEKVPSFDISVLKNEYSHYLDSNKVGSMKEFEKMSIQLASRNTIDIVIP
;
A
#
# COMPACT_ATOMS: atom_id res chain seq x y z
N MET A 1 57.33 -14.86 27.23
CA MET A 1 56.86 -13.77 26.35
C MET A 1 55.51 -13.35 26.90
N ALA A 2 55.41 -12.16 27.46
CA ALA A 2 54.12 -11.61 27.87
C ALA A 2 53.32 -11.36 26.58
N PHE A 3 52.16 -11.98 26.44
CA PHE A 3 51.21 -11.60 25.40
C PHE A 3 50.79 -10.17 25.72
N GLU A 4 51.13 -9.24 24.82
CA GLU A 4 50.66 -7.86 24.91
C GLU A 4 49.14 -7.91 24.97
N GLN A 5 48.55 -7.33 26.01
CA GLN A 5 47.10 -7.32 26.18
C GLN A 5 46.48 -6.60 24.99
N LEU A 6 45.46 -7.22 24.38
CA LEU A 6 44.63 -6.62 23.36
C LEU A 6 44.11 -5.27 23.87
N GLN A 7 44.43 -4.18 23.17
CA GLN A 7 43.97 -2.85 23.54
C GLN A 7 42.74 -2.49 22.71
N PHE A 8 41.57 -2.61 23.32
CA PHE A 8 40.34 -2.02 22.80
C PHE A 8 40.33 -0.54 23.13
N LYS A 9 40.28 0.32 22.11
CA LYS A 9 40.15 1.75 22.31
C LYS A 9 38.97 2.28 21.50
N LYS A 10 37.92 2.70 22.21
CA LYS A 10 36.86 3.53 21.63
C LYS A 10 37.46 4.88 21.24
N LYS A 11 37.39 5.25 19.97
CA LYS A 11 37.98 6.50 19.45
C LYS A 11 37.01 7.65 19.43
N SER A 12 35.78 7.36 19.02
CA SER A 12 34.65 8.27 18.98
C SER A 12 33.38 7.45 19.19
N ASP A 13 32.22 8.08 19.04
CA ASP A 13 30.94 7.37 19.07
C ASP A 13 30.93 6.30 17.99
N ASN A 14 30.71 5.06 18.42
CA ASN A 14 30.62 3.85 17.60
C ASN A 14 31.84 3.50 16.73
N VAL A 15 32.97 4.20 16.87
CA VAL A 15 34.24 3.85 16.20
C VAL A 15 35.19 3.19 17.18
N TYR A 16 35.59 1.96 16.87
CA TYR A 16 36.49 1.15 17.69
C TYR A 16 37.79 0.87 16.97
N GLU A 17 38.88 0.92 17.73
CA GLU A 17 40.20 0.50 17.26
C GLU A 17 40.70 -0.70 18.07
N LEU A 18 41.22 -1.69 17.34
CA LEU A 18 41.95 -2.83 17.87
C LEU A 18 43.39 -2.75 17.41
N LYS A 19 44.31 -2.74 18.38
CA LYS A 19 45.75 -2.79 18.13
C LYS A 19 46.36 -4.00 18.80
N GLY A 20 47.24 -4.69 18.07
CA GLY A 20 48.03 -5.76 18.63
C GLY A 20 49.03 -6.32 17.63
N ARG A 21 50.13 -6.88 18.12
CA ARG A 21 51.11 -7.53 17.24
C ARG A 21 50.51 -8.70 16.46
N LEU A 22 49.66 -9.49 17.11
CA LEU A 22 48.87 -10.55 16.50
C LEU A 22 47.41 -10.28 16.86
N LEU A 23 46.57 -10.14 15.83
CA LEU A 23 45.12 -10.12 15.97
C LEU A 23 44.54 -11.32 15.21
N THR A 24 43.39 -11.77 15.67
CA THR A 24 42.62 -12.84 15.05
C THR A 24 41.19 -12.35 14.77
N SER A 25 40.50 -12.96 13.81
CA SER A 25 39.07 -12.66 13.57
C SER A 25 38.20 -12.90 14.81
N ILE A 26 38.60 -13.85 15.67
CA ILE A 26 37.95 -14.11 16.96
C ILE A 26 38.03 -12.89 17.88
N ASP A 27 39.12 -12.12 17.82
CA ASP A 27 39.23 -10.89 18.61
C ASP A 27 38.19 -9.85 18.15
N LEU A 28 37.79 -9.87 16.88
CA LEU A 28 36.71 -9.02 16.37
C LEU A 28 35.33 -9.41 16.95
N GLU A 29 35.14 -10.69 17.29
CA GLU A 29 33.91 -11.17 17.95
C GLU A 29 33.72 -10.60 19.36
N SER A 30 34.78 -10.08 19.97
CA SER A 30 34.70 -9.44 21.30
C SER A 30 34.42 -7.93 21.28
N VAL A 31 34.37 -7.31 20.10
CA VAL A 31 33.99 -5.89 19.95
C VAL A 31 32.54 -5.68 20.39
N PRO A 32 32.18 -4.59 21.08
CA PRO A 32 30.78 -4.31 21.43
C PRO A 32 29.89 -4.21 20.20
N ASP A 33 28.62 -4.64 20.26
CA ASP A 33 27.72 -4.66 19.09
C ASP A 33 27.27 -3.27 18.61
N ASP A 34 27.52 -2.22 19.40
CA ASP A 34 27.11 -0.83 19.11
C ASP A 34 28.01 -0.10 18.09
N PHE A 35 29.08 -0.73 17.61
CA PHE A 35 29.99 -0.10 16.66
C PHE A 35 29.36 0.16 15.29
N THR A 36 29.82 1.19 14.59
CA THR A 36 29.59 1.46 13.17
C THR A 36 30.85 1.17 12.37
N ASP A 37 32.03 1.45 12.95
CA ASP A 37 33.32 1.32 12.29
C ASP A 37 34.30 0.59 13.20
N LEU A 38 34.97 -0.42 12.63
CA LEU A 38 36.02 -1.16 13.32
C LEU A 38 37.32 -1.06 12.54
N HIS A 39 38.35 -0.54 13.20
CA HIS A 39 39.70 -0.43 12.66
C HIS A 39 40.60 -1.45 13.37
N ALA A 40 41.07 -2.46 12.65
CA ALA A 40 42.03 -3.44 13.15
C ALA A 40 43.42 -3.17 12.59
N VAL A 41 44.38 -2.89 13.47
CA VAL A 41 45.78 -2.63 13.10
C VAL A 41 46.69 -3.64 13.77
N ALA A 42 47.42 -4.42 12.97
CA ALA A 42 48.29 -5.48 13.48
C ALA A 42 49.56 -5.70 12.68
N ASP A 43 50.56 -6.38 13.24
CA ASP A 43 51.63 -6.93 12.40
C ASP A 43 51.14 -8.17 11.66
N VAL A 44 50.41 -9.04 12.36
CA VAL A 44 49.80 -10.25 11.80
C VAL A 44 48.31 -10.26 12.10
N PHE A 45 47.48 -10.43 11.08
CA PHE A 45 46.03 -10.63 11.21
C PHE A 45 45.64 -12.03 10.72
N ARG A 46 45.13 -12.87 11.61
CA ARG A 46 44.68 -14.23 11.27
C ARG A 46 43.18 -14.31 11.15
N ILE A 47 42.69 -14.72 9.99
CA ILE A 47 41.27 -14.99 9.77
C ILE A 47 41.03 -16.47 10.08
N GLN A 48 40.26 -16.74 11.13
CA GLN A 48 40.05 -18.08 11.69
C GLN A 48 38.59 -18.40 12.00
N SER A 49 37.70 -17.42 11.82
CA SER A 49 36.26 -17.48 12.05
C SER A 49 35.51 -16.64 11.02
N ASP A 50 34.27 -17.03 10.79
CA ASP A 50 33.31 -16.31 9.96
C ASP A 50 32.70 -15.16 10.76
N LEU A 51 32.53 -14.00 10.14
CA LEU A 51 32.03 -12.78 10.79
C LEU A 51 30.70 -12.29 10.20
N SER A 52 29.97 -13.16 9.48
CA SER A 52 28.84 -12.75 8.64
C SER A 52 27.66 -12.10 9.37
N ASP A 53 27.38 -12.48 10.61
CA ASP A 53 26.19 -11.97 11.30
C ASP A 53 26.45 -10.68 12.07
N LYS A 54 27.69 -10.45 12.51
CA LYS A 54 28.04 -9.34 13.41
C LYS A 54 28.32 -8.02 12.66
N PHE A 55 28.71 -8.11 11.40
CA PHE A 55 29.22 -6.98 10.63
C PHE A 55 28.23 -6.41 9.62
N ARG A 56 26.99 -6.90 9.59
CA ARG A 56 25.95 -6.39 8.68
C ARG A 56 25.75 -4.89 8.83
N GLY A 57 25.89 -4.15 7.72
CA GLY A 57 25.79 -2.69 7.68
C GLY A 57 26.92 -1.95 8.41
N LYS A 58 27.98 -2.63 8.85
CA LYS A 58 29.12 -2.04 9.57
C LYS A 58 30.33 -1.88 8.67
N ASN A 59 31.19 -0.93 8.99
CA ASN A 59 32.45 -0.73 8.29
C ASN A 59 33.58 -1.51 8.98
N LEU A 60 34.41 -2.18 8.19
CA LEU A 60 35.57 -2.91 8.67
C LEU A 60 36.82 -2.51 7.89
N ALA A 61 37.82 -2.01 8.61
CA ALA A 61 39.12 -1.66 8.09
C ALA A 61 40.20 -2.53 8.75
N ILE A 62 40.97 -3.25 7.94
CA ILE A 62 42.08 -4.08 8.38
C ILE A 62 43.37 -3.56 7.77
N LEU A 63 44.35 -3.37 8.63
CA LEU A 63 45.65 -2.83 8.30
C LEU A 63 46.71 -3.73 8.94
N ALA A 64 47.38 -4.54 8.11
CA ALA A 64 48.31 -5.53 8.65
C ALA A 64 49.53 -5.76 7.77
N ASN A 65 50.70 -6.06 8.35
CA ASN A 65 51.84 -6.47 7.52
C ASN A 65 51.55 -7.84 6.86
N TYR A 66 51.01 -8.79 7.61
CA TYR A 66 50.71 -10.13 7.10
C TYR A 66 49.30 -10.55 7.47
N VAL A 67 48.54 -11.02 6.48
CA VAL A 67 47.21 -11.61 6.67
C VAL A 67 47.26 -13.09 6.34
N GLU A 68 46.72 -13.91 7.22
CA GLU A 68 46.68 -15.36 7.04
C GLU A 68 45.24 -15.85 7.18
N VAL A 69 44.69 -16.37 6.09
CA VAL A 69 43.38 -17.04 6.12
C VAL A 69 43.63 -18.50 6.48
N THR A 70 43.27 -18.88 7.71
CA THR A 70 43.54 -20.24 8.22
C THR A 70 42.39 -21.20 7.95
N LYS A 71 41.19 -20.67 7.68
CA LYS A 71 39.98 -21.43 7.35
C LYS A 71 39.16 -20.63 6.34
N PRO A 72 38.31 -21.28 5.52
CA PRO A 72 37.26 -20.60 4.79
C PRO A 72 36.47 -19.66 5.71
N SER A 73 36.33 -18.40 5.33
CA SER A 73 35.69 -17.38 6.16
C SER A 73 35.01 -16.34 5.29
N THR A 74 33.83 -15.91 5.74
CA THR A 74 33.06 -14.85 5.09
C THR A 74 33.00 -13.62 5.98
N PHE A 75 33.27 -12.46 5.41
CA PHE A 75 32.96 -11.16 6.00
C PHE A 75 31.72 -10.61 5.30
N ASP A 76 30.55 -10.85 5.88
CA ASP A 76 29.28 -10.29 5.39
C ASP A 76 28.99 -8.96 6.11
N LEU A 77 29.18 -7.89 5.34
CA LEU A 77 28.92 -6.50 5.70
C LEU A 77 27.60 -6.03 5.08
N SER A 78 26.81 -6.91 4.48
CA SER A 78 25.59 -6.52 3.79
C SER A 78 24.61 -5.83 4.72
N GLY A 79 23.75 -4.97 4.16
CA GLY A 79 22.67 -4.36 4.93
C GLY A 79 21.81 -5.42 5.60
N GLU A 80 21.32 -5.12 6.81
CA GLU A 80 20.43 -6.04 7.48
C GLU A 80 19.16 -6.24 6.66
N PRO A 81 18.67 -7.48 6.51
CA PRO A 81 17.37 -7.74 5.90
C PRO A 81 16.30 -7.00 6.67
N VAL A 82 15.42 -6.30 5.95
CA VAL A 82 14.26 -5.66 6.53
C VAL A 82 13.09 -6.61 6.38
N THR A 83 12.59 -7.11 7.51
CA THR A 83 11.34 -7.88 7.53
C THR A 83 10.20 -6.90 7.75
N PRO A 84 9.27 -6.75 6.80
CA PRO A 84 8.14 -5.88 7.03
C PRO A 84 7.26 -6.48 8.12
N THR A 85 6.90 -5.67 9.11
CA THR A 85 5.83 -5.97 10.06
C THR A 85 4.57 -5.28 9.56
N PHE A 86 3.92 -5.87 8.57
CA PHE A 86 2.56 -5.44 8.21
C PHE A 86 1.59 -6.15 9.14
N ASP A 87 1.02 -5.42 10.09
CA ASP A 87 0.06 -5.98 11.05
C ASP A 87 -1.34 -6.17 10.44
N PHE A 88 -1.60 -5.59 9.27
CA PHE A 88 -2.94 -5.55 8.66
C PHE A 88 -2.88 -5.96 7.18
N HIS A 89 -4.00 -6.42 6.63
CA HIS A 89 -4.14 -6.75 5.21
C HIS A 89 -5.48 -6.25 4.69
N GLY A 90 -5.48 -5.15 3.93
CA GLY A 90 -6.62 -4.80 3.07
C GLY A 90 -7.95 -4.60 3.79
N ASP A 91 -7.91 -4.12 5.03
CA ASP A 91 -9.09 -3.87 5.85
C ASP A 91 -9.87 -2.63 5.40
N LYS A 92 -11.07 -2.47 5.96
CA LYS A 92 -11.95 -1.32 5.77
C LYS A 92 -12.02 -0.49 7.06
N ASP A 93 -12.33 0.79 6.93
CA ASP A 93 -12.73 1.61 8.08
C ASP A 93 -14.14 1.25 8.57
N GLU A 94 -14.56 1.89 9.67
CA GLU A 94 -15.91 1.71 10.25
C GLU A 94 -17.06 2.17 9.33
N HIS A 95 -16.74 2.81 8.20
CA HIS A 95 -17.69 3.29 7.20
C HIS A 95 -17.68 2.47 5.91
N GLY A 96 -16.90 1.38 5.86
CA GLY A 96 -16.77 0.48 4.72
C GLY A 96 -15.83 0.98 3.62
N THR A 97 -15.11 2.08 3.83
CA THR A 97 -14.07 2.54 2.90
C THR A 97 -12.82 1.68 3.08
N GLY A 98 -12.23 1.24 1.98
CA GLY A 98 -10.96 0.52 2.03
C GLY A 98 -9.85 1.39 2.63
N LEU A 99 -9.08 0.83 3.56
CA LEU A 99 -7.94 1.52 4.15
C LEU A 99 -6.77 1.57 3.18
N ASP A 100 -6.02 2.67 3.19
CA ASP A 100 -4.78 2.76 2.44
C ASP A 100 -3.76 1.73 2.95
N GLY A 101 -3.03 1.11 2.03
CA GLY A 101 -1.92 0.23 2.34
C GLY A 101 -0.74 1.02 2.89
N GLN A 102 -0.01 0.41 3.82
CA GLN A 102 1.22 0.96 4.37
C GLN A 102 2.36 0.89 3.35
N ASP A 103 3.19 1.92 3.33
CA ASP A 103 4.41 1.94 2.54
C ASP A 103 5.39 0.85 3.02
N GLY A 104 6.16 0.33 2.08
CA GLY A 104 7.28 -0.55 2.35
C GLY A 104 8.44 0.21 2.99
N VAL A 105 9.23 -0.51 3.78
CA VAL A 105 10.39 0.03 4.47
C VAL A 105 11.60 -0.02 3.55
N ALA A 106 12.41 1.04 3.56
CA ALA A 106 13.66 1.08 2.80
C ALA A 106 14.65 0.01 3.30
N GLY A 107 15.34 -0.62 2.35
CA GLY A 107 16.46 -1.51 2.62
C GLY A 107 17.65 -0.76 3.23
N LYS A 108 18.41 -1.46 4.06
CA LYS A 108 19.63 -0.93 4.68
C LYS A 108 20.82 -1.05 3.73
N SER A 109 21.68 -0.05 3.76
CA SER A 109 22.90 -0.06 2.97
C SER A 109 23.92 -1.07 3.51
N GLY A 110 24.72 -1.65 2.61
CA GLY A 110 25.90 -2.44 2.98
C GLY A 110 26.99 -1.57 3.59
N GLY A 111 27.76 -2.15 4.49
CA GLY A 111 28.94 -1.54 5.09
C GLY A 111 30.17 -1.62 4.18
N ASN A 112 31.18 -0.83 4.49
CA ASN A 112 32.40 -0.73 3.70
C ASN A 112 33.49 -1.65 4.24
N PHE A 113 34.25 -2.27 3.33
CA PHE A 113 35.42 -3.05 3.64
C PHE A 113 36.69 -2.39 3.10
N ALA A 114 37.71 -2.31 3.94
CA ALA A 114 39.06 -1.95 3.50
C ALA A 114 40.08 -2.92 4.07
N LEU A 115 40.86 -3.56 3.20
CA LEU A 115 42.04 -4.32 3.57
C LEU A 115 43.26 -3.69 2.94
N ASN A 116 44.22 -3.31 3.78
CA ASN A 116 45.55 -2.91 3.35
C ASN A 116 46.57 -3.83 4.02
N CYS A 117 47.27 -4.61 3.21
CA CYS A 117 48.25 -5.55 3.70
C CYS A 117 49.55 -5.57 2.91
N ARG A 118 50.64 -6.09 3.47
CA ARG A 118 51.82 -6.37 2.66
C ARG A 118 51.67 -7.72 1.95
N LEU A 119 51.38 -8.77 2.72
CA LEU A 119 51.22 -10.14 2.22
C LEU A 119 49.93 -10.75 2.74
N ILE A 120 49.16 -11.40 1.86
CA ILE A 120 48.04 -12.26 2.25
C ILE A 120 48.26 -13.69 1.78
N ASN A 121 48.06 -14.65 2.67
CA ASN A 121 48.13 -16.08 2.38
C ASN A 121 46.73 -16.73 2.44
N ASN A 122 46.52 -17.74 1.57
CA ASN A 122 45.27 -18.48 1.41
C ASN A 122 44.05 -17.60 1.10
N ASN A 123 44.25 -16.52 0.35
CA ASN A 123 43.24 -15.51 0.08
C ASN A 123 42.00 -16.03 -0.69
N SER A 124 42.11 -17.14 -1.44
CA SER A 124 40.97 -17.84 -2.06
C SER A 124 39.99 -18.44 -1.07
N GLN A 125 40.34 -18.50 0.23
CA GLN A 125 39.45 -18.92 1.30
C GLN A 125 38.66 -17.75 1.93
N LEU A 126 38.93 -16.51 1.52
CA LEU A 126 38.23 -15.33 2.03
C LEU A 126 37.14 -14.90 1.06
N THR A 127 35.92 -14.71 1.57
CA THR A 127 34.81 -14.09 0.86
C THR A 127 34.39 -12.80 1.56
N ILE A 128 34.15 -11.74 0.79
CA ILE A 128 33.67 -10.44 1.30
C ILE A 128 32.38 -10.09 0.57
N ILE A 129 31.35 -9.75 1.34
CA ILE A 129 30.02 -9.40 0.83
C ILE A 129 29.62 -8.06 1.43
N ALA A 130 29.27 -7.09 0.59
CA ALA A 130 28.86 -5.74 1.00
C ALA A 130 27.60 -5.31 0.23
N ASN A 131 26.60 -6.18 0.16
CA ASN A 131 25.39 -5.90 -0.60
C ASN A 131 24.44 -4.96 0.18
N GLY A 132 23.67 -4.12 -0.52
CA GLY A 132 22.51 -3.48 0.08
C GLY A 132 21.38 -4.48 0.27
N SER A 133 20.55 -4.32 1.30
CA SER A 133 19.33 -5.14 1.44
C SER A 133 18.21 -4.59 0.57
N ASN A 134 17.24 -5.44 0.23
CA ASN A 134 16.09 -5.04 -0.57
C ASN A 134 15.15 -4.15 0.25
N GLY A 135 14.51 -3.20 -0.43
CA GLY A 135 13.34 -2.54 0.14
C GLY A 135 12.17 -3.51 0.17
N THR A 136 11.28 -3.37 1.16
CA THR A 136 10.11 -4.23 1.25
C THR A 136 9.02 -3.72 0.30
N ASN A 137 8.14 -4.61 -0.16
CA ASN A 137 6.99 -4.18 -0.95
C ASN A 137 6.05 -3.30 -0.12
N GLY A 138 5.31 -2.42 -0.78
CA GLY A 138 4.18 -1.73 -0.18
C GLY A 138 2.98 -2.67 -0.02
N GLN A 139 2.14 -2.40 0.96
CA GLN A 139 0.93 -3.17 1.22
C GLN A 139 -0.16 -2.78 0.21
N ASN A 140 -0.99 -3.73 -0.20
CA ASN A 140 -2.19 -3.42 -0.99
C ASN A 140 -3.21 -2.63 -0.16
N GLY A 141 -3.92 -1.70 -0.81
CA GLY A 141 -5.07 -1.03 -0.22
C GLY A 141 -6.25 -1.97 -0.05
N GLY A 142 -7.10 -1.70 0.95
CA GLY A 142 -8.34 -2.44 1.19
C GLY A 142 -9.41 -2.16 0.14
N ASN A 143 -10.28 -3.12 -0.13
CA ASN A 143 -11.41 -2.90 -1.04
C ASN A 143 -12.50 -2.09 -0.34
N GLY A 144 -13.23 -1.26 -1.08
CA GLY A 144 -14.45 -0.63 -0.58
C GLY A 144 -15.60 -1.62 -0.43
N GLU A 145 -16.57 -1.30 0.41
CA GLU A 145 -17.84 -2.02 0.53
C GLU A 145 -18.81 -1.68 -0.60
N ASP A 146 -19.53 -2.68 -1.08
CA ASP A 146 -20.60 -2.48 -2.06
C ASP A 146 -21.74 -1.64 -1.49
N GLY A 147 -22.35 -0.86 -2.37
CA GLY A 147 -23.51 -0.06 -2.06
C GLY A 147 -24.73 -0.93 -1.82
N VAL A 148 -25.54 -0.56 -0.83
CA VAL A 148 -26.79 -1.25 -0.52
C VAL A 148 -27.79 -1.04 -1.65
N HIS A 149 -28.37 -2.13 -2.16
CA HIS A 149 -29.40 -2.06 -3.17
C HIS A 149 -30.66 -1.35 -2.66
N GLY A 150 -31.28 -0.59 -3.55
CA GLY A 150 -32.59 0.00 -3.35
C GLY A 150 -33.65 -1.09 -3.24
N LYS A 151 -34.64 -0.85 -2.39
CA LYS A 151 -35.75 -1.79 -2.18
C LYS A 151 -36.70 -1.74 -3.36
N ASP A 152 -36.92 -2.88 -4.00
CA ASP A 152 -37.92 -3.02 -5.07
C ASP A 152 -39.34 -2.79 -4.50
N ALA A 153 -40.15 -1.99 -5.21
CA ALA A 153 -41.59 -1.94 -4.95
C ALA A 153 -42.20 -3.31 -5.26
N SER A 154 -43.18 -3.73 -4.46
CA SER A 154 -43.88 -5.00 -4.61
C SER A 154 -45.40 -4.81 -4.54
N GLN A 155 -46.18 -5.83 -4.91
CA GLN A 155 -47.63 -5.77 -4.72
C GLN A 155 -48.05 -5.53 -3.26
N ARG A 156 -47.20 -5.90 -2.29
CA ARG A 156 -47.46 -5.63 -0.87
C ARG A 156 -47.24 -4.15 -0.51
N SER A 157 -46.45 -3.44 -1.30
CA SER A 157 -46.18 -2.01 -1.13
C SER A 157 -47.42 -1.16 -1.48
N PHE A 158 -48.50 -1.74 -2.02
CA PHE A 158 -49.79 -1.05 -2.16
C PHE A 158 -50.63 -1.08 -0.87
N VAL A 159 -50.13 -1.64 0.23
CA VAL A 159 -50.72 -1.50 1.57
C VAL A 159 -50.11 -0.28 2.24
N VAL A 160 -50.94 0.73 2.49
CA VAL A 160 -50.58 1.93 3.24
C VAL A 160 -51.36 1.89 4.54
N ASP A 161 -50.79 2.38 5.66
CA ASP A 161 -51.41 2.31 7.00
C ASP A 161 -52.91 2.68 6.98
N GLY A 162 -53.76 1.68 7.26
CA GLY A 162 -55.23 1.84 7.27
C GLY A 162 -55.92 1.91 5.89
N PHE A 163 -55.15 1.88 4.80
CA PHE A 163 -55.63 1.96 3.41
C PHE A 163 -55.24 0.70 2.63
N ASN A 164 -56.18 -0.24 2.52
CA ASN A 164 -56.01 -1.42 1.69
C ASN A 164 -56.38 -1.06 0.25
N TRP A 165 -55.43 -1.01 -0.70
CA TRP A 165 -55.71 -0.76 -2.13
C TRP A 165 -56.51 -1.89 -2.80
N LYS A 166 -57.11 -2.79 -2.05
CA LYS A 166 -58.34 -3.37 -2.56
C LYS A 166 -59.33 -2.22 -2.73
N MET A 167 -59.49 -1.74 -3.96
CA MET A 167 -60.79 -1.27 -4.44
C MET A 167 -61.84 -2.40 -4.42
N SER A 168 -61.81 -3.31 -3.43
CA SER A 168 -63.05 -3.86 -2.90
C SER A 168 -63.65 -2.73 -2.09
N PHE A 169 -64.50 -1.94 -2.72
CA PHE A 169 -65.54 -1.20 -2.03
C PHE A 169 -66.32 -2.23 -1.20
N ASP A 170 -65.88 -2.49 0.03
CA ASP A 170 -66.69 -3.23 0.98
C ASP A 170 -67.80 -2.27 1.40
N ILE A 171 -68.93 -2.38 0.69
CA ILE A 171 -70.17 -1.59 0.81
C ILE A 171 -70.79 -1.60 2.23
N ASN A 172 -70.09 -2.15 3.23
CA ASN A 172 -70.53 -2.23 4.61
C ASN A 172 -69.92 -1.14 5.51
N GLU A 173 -68.85 -0.45 5.08
CA GLU A 173 -68.41 0.75 5.80
C GLU A 173 -69.21 1.96 5.31
N LYS A 174 -70.12 2.43 6.17
CA LYS A 174 -70.93 3.64 5.96
C LYS A 174 -70.04 4.87 5.84
N TRP A 175 -69.59 5.16 4.63
CA TRP A 175 -69.16 6.50 4.26
C TRP A 175 -70.41 7.28 3.86
N GLU A 176 -70.84 8.21 4.72
CA GLU A 176 -71.84 9.20 4.34
C GLU A 176 -71.24 10.08 3.23
N MET A 177 -71.55 9.75 1.98
CA MET A 177 -71.35 10.66 0.86
C MET A 177 -72.21 11.90 1.09
N ASN A 178 -71.61 12.95 1.65
CA ASN A 178 -72.11 14.31 1.51
C ASN A 178 -71.80 14.78 0.08
N ALA A 179 -72.44 14.14 -0.91
CA ALA A 179 -72.47 14.64 -2.27
C ALA A 179 -73.35 15.90 -2.30
N LYS A 180 -72.75 17.05 -1.98
CA LYS A 180 -73.21 18.30 -2.60
C LYS A 180 -72.95 18.14 -4.09
N PHE A 181 -74.02 18.12 -4.87
CA PHE A 181 -74.02 18.02 -6.34
C PHE A 181 -73.26 19.20 -6.98
N GLY A 182 -71.94 19.12 -6.95
CA GLY A 182 -71.04 20.07 -7.57
C GLY A 182 -69.60 19.60 -7.47
N LEU A 183 -69.05 19.21 -8.62
CA LEU A 183 -67.62 19.16 -8.96
C LEU A 183 -66.83 17.97 -8.44
N GLU A 184 -65.97 17.48 -9.32
CA GLU A 184 -65.09 16.31 -9.20
C GLU A 184 -64.17 16.45 -7.98
N ASP A 185 -64.27 15.56 -6.99
CA ASP A 185 -63.27 15.46 -5.94
C ASP A 185 -62.09 14.65 -6.50
N VAL A 186 -61.02 15.38 -6.83
CA VAL A 186 -59.72 14.77 -7.14
C VAL A 186 -58.84 14.85 -5.90
N GLU A 187 -58.42 13.69 -5.42
CA GLU A 187 -57.46 13.62 -4.32
C GLU A 187 -56.10 13.17 -4.85
N LYS A 188 -55.09 14.02 -4.64
CA LYS A 188 -53.68 13.67 -4.79
C LYS A 188 -53.08 13.47 -3.41
N SER A 189 -52.55 12.28 -3.16
CA SER A 189 -51.89 11.96 -1.90
C SER A 189 -50.51 11.38 -2.14
N GLU A 190 -49.54 11.84 -1.35
CA GLU A 190 -48.21 11.24 -1.24
C GLU A 190 -48.17 10.48 0.09
N LEU A 191 -47.89 9.18 0.00
CA LEU A 191 -47.99 8.24 1.11
C LEU A 191 -46.65 7.52 1.29
N ILE A 192 -46.41 7.03 2.52
CA ILE A 192 -45.31 6.11 2.80
C ILE A 192 -45.91 4.73 3.04
N THR A 193 -45.45 3.74 2.29
CA THR A 193 -45.89 2.36 2.40
C THR A 193 -45.38 1.74 3.72
N GLU A 194 -45.96 0.62 4.17
CA GLU A 194 -45.45 -0.11 5.36
C GLU A 194 -43.97 -0.48 5.23
N ASP A 195 -43.53 -0.63 3.99
CA ASP A 195 -42.19 -1.06 3.64
C ASP A 195 -41.22 0.13 3.39
N GLY A 196 -41.68 1.36 3.66
CA GLY A 196 -40.89 2.59 3.69
C GLY A 196 -40.69 3.28 2.34
N LEU A 197 -41.44 2.89 1.32
CA LEU A 197 -41.38 3.47 -0.03
C LEU A 197 -42.37 4.63 -0.18
N THR A 198 -42.09 5.55 -1.08
CA THR A 198 -43.01 6.62 -1.42
C THR A 198 -44.02 6.13 -2.45
N ALA A 199 -45.30 6.41 -2.22
CA ALA A 199 -46.36 6.16 -3.17
C ALA A 199 -47.14 7.43 -3.51
N PHE A 200 -47.42 7.63 -4.79
CA PHE A 200 -48.27 8.70 -5.30
C PHE A 200 -49.62 8.13 -5.70
N VAL A 201 -50.69 8.75 -5.20
CA VAL A 201 -52.07 8.29 -5.35
C VAL A 201 -52.87 9.39 -6.01
N PHE A 202 -53.57 9.05 -7.09
CA PHE A 202 -54.53 9.92 -7.76
C PHE A 202 -55.85 9.19 -7.86
N LYS A 203 -56.91 9.83 -7.38
CA LYS A 203 -58.27 9.30 -7.44
C LYS A 203 -59.19 10.34 -8.05
N GLN A 204 -59.93 9.93 -9.07
CA GLN A 204 -61.02 10.71 -9.64
C GLN A 204 -62.32 9.93 -9.44
N ILE A 205 -63.26 10.56 -8.74
CA ILE A 205 -64.57 9.99 -8.45
C ILE A 205 -65.61 10.72 -9.29
N SER A 206 -66.40 9.98 -10.05
CA SER A 206 -67.58 10.51 -10.75
C SER A 206 -68.79 9.63 -10.51
N ILE A 207 -69.97 10.15 -10.82
CA ILE A 207 -71.25 9.41 -10.63
C ILE A 207 -71.28 8.12 -11.46
N LEU A 208 -70.55 8.09 -12.58
CA LEU A 208 -70.62 7.01 -13.55
C LEU A 208 -69.34 6.19 -13.66
N ASP A 209 -68.20 6.72 -13.21
CA ASP A 209 -66.88 6.10 -13.35
C ASP A 209 -65.94 6.55 -12.20
N ASP A 210 -65.20 5.59 -11.62
CA ASP A 210 -64.12 5.86 -10.67
C ASP A 210 -62.80 5.40 -11.30
N TRP A 211 -61.81 6.28 -11.30
CA TRP A 211 -60.45 6.00 -11.75
C TRP A 211 -59.45 6.18 -10.62
N GLY A 212 -58.55 5.20 -10.50
CA GLY A 212 -57.46 5.23 -9.53
C GLY A 212 -56.13 4.96 -10.22
N LEU A 213 -55.12 5.76 -9.88
CA LEU A 213 -53.74 5.57 -10.31
C LEU A 213 -52.83 5.61 -9.09
N MET A 214 -51.99 4.59 -8.92
CA MET A 214 -50.93 4.57 -7.91
C MET A 214 -49.59 4.31 -8.55
N LEU A 215 -48.58 5.06 -8.15
CA LEU A 215 -47.17 4.79 -8.45
C LEU A 215 -46.41 4.64 -7.14
N VAL A 216 -45.84 3.46 -6.90
CA VAL A 216 -44.90 3.20 -5.80
C VAL A 216 -43.48 3.28 -6.36
N VAL A 217 -42.70 4.21 -5.84
CA VAL A 217 -41.32 4.43 -6.26
C VAL A 217 -40.39 3.53 -5.46
N GLY A 218 -39.66 2.66 -6.14
CA GLY A 218 -38.64 1.81 -5.54
C GLY A 218 -37.52 2.64 -4.91
N GLY A 219 -36.94 2.11 -3.83
CA GLY A 219 -35.91 2.80 -3.06
C GLY A 219 -34.66 3.07 -3.89
N LYS A 220 -33.91 4.12 -3.54
CA LYS A 220 -32.64 4.40 -4.20
C LYS A 220 -31.57 3.42 -3.73
N GLY A 221 -30.75 2.94 -4.66
CA GLY A 221 -29.50 2.27 -4.31
C GLY A 221 -28.51 3.26 -3.71
N GLN A 222 -27.63 2.78 -2.83
CA GLN A 222 -26.52 3.57 -2.30
C GLN A 222 -25.28 3.36 -3.16
N PRO A 223 -24.42 4.36 -3.31
CA PRO A 223 -23.15 4.17 -4.01
C PRO A 223 -22.23 3.24 -3.22
N GLY A 224 -21.36 2.52 -3.94
CA GLY A 224 -20.28 1.76 -3.34
C GLY A 224 -19.24 2.68 -2.67
N LYS A 225 -18.51 2.13 -1.70
CA LYS A 225 -17.43 2.84 -1.01
C LYS A 225 -16.14 2.74 -1.80
N LEU A 226 -15.25 3.69 -1.56
CA LEU A 226 -13.95 3.72 -2.23
C LEU A 226 -13.04 2.63 -1.70
N GLY A 227 -12.21 2.06 -2.57
CA GLY A 227 -11.04 1.29 -2.16
C GLY A 227 -9.90 2.20 -1.70
N GLY A 228 -9.04 1.68 -0.84
CA GLY A 228 -7.83 2.36 -0.39
C GLY A 228 -6.72 2.33 -1.44
N LEU A 229 -5.79 3.25 -1.36
CA LEU A 229 -4.59 3.27 -2.19
C LEU A 229 -3.61 2.17 -1.76
N GLY A 230 -2.84 1.63 -2.68
CA GLY A 230 -1.70 0.78 -2.34
C GLY A 230 -0.54 1.61 -1.79
N GLY A 231 0.19 1.05 -0.83
CA GLY A 231 1.43 1.63 -0.31
C GLY A 231 2.56 1.58 -1.35
N CYS A 232 3.49 2.52 -1.29
CA CYS A 232 4.68 2.54 -2.12
C CYS A 232 5.67 1.46 -1.69
N GLY A 233 6.41 0.87 -2.62
CA GLY A 233 7.53 -0.01 -2.29
C GLY A 233 8.70 0.76 -1.66
N GLY A 234 9.37 0.14 -0.69
CA GLY A 234 10.56 0.70 -0.06
C GLY A 234 11.75 0.74 -1.01
N LYS A 235 12.64 1.72 -0.85
CA LYS A 235 13.85 1.84 -1.68
C LYS A 235 14.89 0.79 -1.32
N ALA A 236 15.65 0.33 -2.30
CA ALA A 236 16.80 -0.53 -2.09
C ALA A 236 17.87 0.13 -1.21
N GLY A 237 18.51 -0.68 -0.38
CA GLY A 237 19.78 -0.33 0.24
C GLY A 237 20.91 -0.22 -0.78
N GLN A 238 21.85 0.68 -0.56
CA GLN A 238 23.00 0.84 -1.44
C GLN A 238 24.05 -0.23 -1.16
N ALA A 239 24.83 -0.59 -2.19
CA ALA A 239 26.01 -1.41 -2.00
C ALA A 239 27.05 -0.67 -1.14
N GLY A 240 27.74 -1.39 -0.27
CA GLY A 240 28.95 -0.91 0.36
C GLY A 240 30.13 -0.90 -0.61
N SER A 241 31.22 -0.26 -0.22
CA SER A 241 32.45 -0.24 -1.02
C SER A 241 33.45 -1.27 -0.49
N ILE A 242 34.15 -1.97 -1.40
CA ILE A 242 35.20 -2.93 -1.05
C ILE A 242 36.53 -2.44 -1.63
N PHE A 243 37.52 -2.29 -0.77
CA PHE A 243 38.89 -1.90 -1.14
C PHE A 243 39.87 -2.94 -0.63
N ILE A 244 40.67 -3.51 -1.52
CA ILE A 244 41.70 -4.48 -1.16
C ILE A 244 43.01 -4.04 -1.81
N HIS A 245 44.03 -3.84 -0.97
CA HIS A 245 45.37 -3.52 -1.41
C HIS A 245 46.34 -4.45 -0.70
N CYS A 246 47.09 -5.25 -1.48
CA CYS A 246 48.22 -6.00 -0.97
C CYS A 246 49.39 -5.94 -1.97
N ASP A 247 50.64 -6.19 -1.53
CA ASP A 247 51.78 -6.23 -2.44
C ASP A 247 51.52 -7.23 -3.58
N GLN A 248 52.03 -6.93 -4.78
CA GLN A 248 51.76 -7.67 -6.02
C GLN A 248 52.01 -9.18 -5.95
N SER A 249 52.86 -9.66 -5.04
CA SER A 249 53.11 -11.09 -4.83
C SER A 249 51.95 -11.85 -4.18
N SER A 250 50.90 -11.15 -3.74
CA SER A 250 49.86 -11.70 -2.87
C SER A 250 48.56 -12.08 -3.60
N HIS A 251 48.48 -11.88 -4.91
CA HIS A 251 47.34 -12.26 -5.77
C HIS A 251 45.94 -11.91 -5.21
N PRO A 252 45.68 -10.66 -4.77
CA PRO A 252 44.41 -10.27 -4.13
C PRO A 252 43.17 -10.52 -4.99
N GLU A 253 43.32 -10.67 -6.32
CA GLU A 253 42.27 -11.05 -7.26
C GLU A 253 41.62 -12.41 -6.96
N ASN A 254 42.26 -13.25 -6.15
CA ASN A 254 41.69 -14.54 -5.73
C ASN A 254 40.66 -14.42 -4.60
N ILE A 255 40.50 -13.24 -4.00
CA ILE A 255 39.48 -13.00 -2.97
C ILE A 255 38.12 -12.82 -3.67
N LEU A 256 37.12 -13.60 -3.26
CA LEU A 256 35.77 -13.42 -3.76
C LEU A 256 35.14 -12.21 -3.09
N ALA A 257 34.94 -11.13 -3.83
CA ALA A 257 34.33 -9.89 -3.33
C ALA A 257 33.08 -9.53 -4.12
N THR A 258 31.97 -9.24 -3.43
CA THR A 258 30.71 -8.81 -4.05
C THR A 258 30.11 -7.61 -3.33
N ALA A 259 29.66 -6.63 -4.11
CA ALA A 259 28.98 -5.44 -3.62
C ALA A 259 27.92 -5.02 -4.64
N ASN A 260 26.68 -5.43 -4.39
CA ASN A 260 25.55 -5.15 -5.25
C ASN A 260 24.51 -4.34 -4.49
N PRO A 261 23.85 -3.36 -5.13
CA PRO A 261 22.70 -2.70 -4.53
C PRO A 261 21.57 -3.72 -4.33
N GLY A 262 20.70 -3.45 -3.35
CA GLY A 262 19.45 -4.19 -3.23
C GLY A 262 18.49 -3.87 -4.39
N THR A 263 17.32 -4.49 -4.36
CA THR A 263 16.20 -4.14 -5.25
C THR A 263 15.15 -3.32 -4.53
N ASP A 264 14.54 -2.37 -5.25
CA ASP A 264 13.36 -1.65 -4.74
C ASP A 264 12.22 -2.64 -4.51
N GLY A 265 11.42 -2.39 -3.48
CA GLY A 265 10.17 -3.10 -3.27
C GLY A 265 9.13 -2.71 -4.32
N GLU A 266 8.20 -3.61 -4.58
CA GLU A 266 7.07 -3.32 -5.47
C GLU A 266 6.02 -2.47 -4.75
N ASN A 267 5.31 -1.63 -5.50
CA ASN A 267 4.15 -0.91 -4.96
C ASN A 267 2.99 -1.90 -4.73
N GLY A 268 2.24 -1.66 -3.66
CA GLY A 268 0.97 -2.32 -3.43
C GLY A 268 -0.06 -1.92 -4.49
N ALA A 269 -0.98 -2.83 -4.78
CA ALA A 269 -2.14 -2.54 -5.61
C ALA A 269 -3.16 -1.70 -4.84
N ASN A 270 -3.86 -0.81 -5.56
CA ASN A 270 -5.04 -0.15 -5.01
C ASN A 270 -6.14 -1.18 -4.75
N GLY A 271 -6.93 -0.96 -3.70
CA GLY A 271 -8.16 -1.68 -3.48
C GLY A 271 -9.21 -1.32 -4.52
N ALA A 272 -10.07 -2.27 -4.84
CA ALA A 272 -11.22 -2.04 -5.70
C ALA A 272 -12.26 -1.19 -4.97
N ASN A 273 -12.93 -0.30 -5.70
CA ASN A 273 -14.15 0.33 -5.20
C ASN A 273 -15.25 -0.73 -5.07
N GLY A 274 -16.12 -0.55 -4.08
CA GLY A 274 -17.37 -1.29 -4.02
C GLY A 274 -18.25 -0.96 -5.21
N ALA A 275 -19.04 -1.93 -5.65
CA ALA A 275 -20.04 -1.72 -6.69
C ALA A 275 -21.18 -0.85 -6.18
N ASP A 276 -21.76 -0.02 -7.03
CA ASP A 276 -22.95 0.74 -6.67
C ASP A 276 -24.15 -0.19 -6.45
N GLY A 277 -24.96 0.16 -5.46
CA GLY A 277 -26.24 -0.49 -5.24
C GLY A 277 -27.20 -0.16 -6.38
N ARG A 278 -27.83 -1.18 -6.96
CA ARG A 278 -28.88 -0.98 -7.97
C ARG A 278 -30.05 -0.19 -7.38
N GLU A 279 -30.72 0.60 -8.20
CA GLU A 279 -32.01 1.18 -7.81
C GLU A 279 -33.06 0.08 -7.64
N GLY A 280 -33.98 0.30 -6.70
CA GLY A 280 -35.17 -0.52 -6.55
C GLY A 280 -36.14 -0.21 -7.67
N ARG A 281 -36.78 -1.23 -8.21
CA ARG A 281 -37.83 -1.13 -9.23
C ARG A 281 -39.06 -0.36 -8.72
N ASP A 282 -39.67 0.41 -9.61
CA ASP A 282 -40.97 1.05 -9.38
C ASP A 282 -42.12 0.11 -9.79
N LEU A 283 -43.29 0.28 -9.17
CA LEU A 283 -44.53 -0.38 -9.60
C LEU A 283 -45.63 0.65 -9.71
N TRP A 284 -46.51 0.48 -10.68
CA TRP A 284 -47.73 1.27 -10.72
C TRP A 284 -48.94 0.43 -11.04
N LYS A 285 -50.10 0.91 -10.59
CA LYS A 285 -51.38 0.26 -10.74
C LYS A 285 -52.41 1.26 -11.23
N TYR A 286 -53.24 0.82 -12.16
CA TYR A 286 -54.41 1.56 -12.61
C TYR A 286 -55.66 0.71 -12.47
N ASP A 287 -56.74 1.33 -12.01
CA ASP A 287 -58.01 0.66 -11.77
C ASP A 287 -59.16 1.53 -12.30
N GLN A 288 -60.03 0.93 -13.11
CA GLN A 288 -61.23 1.56 -13.64
C GLN A 288 -62.44 0.73 -13.23
N ARG A 289 -63.17 1.23 -12.23
CA ARG A 289 -64.20 0.47 -11.50
C ARG A 289 -65.30 -0.14 -12.36
N VAL A 290 -65.75 0.57 -13.38
CA VAL A 290 -67.04 0.26 -14.01
C VAL A 290 -66.89 -0.69 -15.20
N TRP A 291 -65.70 -0.74 -15.82
CA TRP A 291 -65.52 -1.46 -17.08
C TRP A 291 -64.20 -2.23 -17.19
N GLY A 292 -63.27 -2.11 -16.23
CA GLY A 292 -61.92 -2.68 -16.32
C GLY A 292 -61.56 -3.62 -15.17
N ASN A 293 -60.61 -4.52 -15.43
CA ASN A 293 -59.86 -5.18 -14.35
C ASN A 293 -58.68 -4.26 -13.98
N PRO A 294 -58.25 -4.23 -12.71
CA PRO A 294 -57.05 -3.51 -12.33
C PRO A 294 -55.83 -4.08 -13.06
N GLU A 295 -55.00 -3.19 -13.59
CA GLU A 295 -53.76 -3.53 -14.26
C GLU A 295 -52.57 -3.08 -13.40
N CYS A 296 -51.65 -4.00 -13.15
CA CYS A 296 -50.39 -3.74 -12.44
C CYS A 296 -49.23 -3.83 -13.43
N PHE A 297 -48.34 -2.85 -13.37
CA PHE A 297 -47.22 -2.71 -14.30
C PHE A 297 -45.89 -2.60 -13.55
N GLY A 298 -44.83 -3.09 -14.18
CA GLY A 298 -43.47 -3.10 -13.64
C GLY A 298 -43.05 -4.41 -12.96
N GLU A 299 -43.94 -5.39 -12.77
CA GLU A 299 -43.59 -6.63 -12.06
C GLU A 299 -42.58 -7.51 -12.80
N ASP A 300 -42.58 -7.44 -14.14
CA ASP A 300 -41.81 -8.31 -15.00
C ASP A 300 -40.36 -7.82 -15.24
N ARG A 301 -40.07 -6.53 -15.02
CA ARG A 301 -38.76 -5.93 -15.35
C ARG A 301 -38.37 -4.81 -14.38
N PRO A 302 -37.07 -4.66 -14.06
CA PRO A 302 -36.60 -3.57 -13.21
C PRO A 302 -36.70 -2.24 -13.99
N THR A 303 -37.83 -1.56 -13.85
CA THR A 303 -38.15 -0.36 -14.61
C THR A 303 -38.44 0.81 -13.65
N LYS A 304 -38.08 2.01 -14.08
CA LYS A 304 -38.44 3.27 -13.44
C LYS A 304 -39.57 3.95 -14.20
N PHE A 305 -40.46 4.59 -13.46
CA PHE A 305 -41.62 5.27 -14.01
C PHE A 305 -41.67 6.72 -13.57
N LYS A 306 -42.28 7.58 -14.40
CA LYS A 306 -42.51 8.98 -14.07
C LYS A 306 -43.97 9.36 -14.27
N LEU A 307 -44.40 10.35 -13.52
CA LEU A 307 -45.70 11.00 -13.70
C LEU A 307 -45.60 12.04 -14.81
N VAL A 308 -46.54 12.03 -15.74
CA VAL A 308 -46.63 12.98 -16.86
C VAL A 308 -48.00 13.61 -16.87
N TRP A 309 -48.04 14.94 -16.94
CA TRP A 309 -49.27 15.72 -17.03
C TRP A 309 -49.52 16.17 -18.47
N GLY A 310 -50.76 16.02 -18.94
CA GLY A 310 -51.17 16.50 -20.27
C GLY A 310 -52.65 16.28 -20.57
N GLU A 311 -52.94 16.01 -21.85
CA GLU A 311 -54.28 15.72 -22.36
C GLU A 311 -54.75 14.30 -21.97
N SER A 312 -56.08 14.10 -22.00
CA SER A 312 -56.72 12.81 -21.74
C SER A 312 -56.20 11.73 -22.69
N ALA A 313 -55.77 10.60 -22.14
CA ALA A 313 -55.29 9.43 -22.87
C ALA A 313 -55.63 8.15 -22.11
N ASP A 314 -55.24 6.99 -22.65
CA ASP A 314 -55.35 5.73 -21.93
C ASP A 314 -54.56 5.80 -20.61
N TYR A 315 -55.12 5.20 -19.55
CA TYR A 315 -54.52 5.18 -18.20
C TYR A 315 -54.25 6.56 -17.59
N THR A 316 -55.12 7.54 -17.86
CA THR A 316 -55.06 8.87 -17.24
C THR A 316 -56.07 9.03 -16.10
N VAL A 317 -55.72 9.87 -15.12
CA VAL A 317 -56.61 10.35 -14.05
C VAL A 317 -56.55 11.88 -14.04
N TRP A 318 -57.67 12.56 -13.90
CA TRP A 318 -57.67 14.02 -13.78
C TRP A 318 -56.98 14.45 -12.48
N ASP A 319 -56.01 15.37 -12.54
CA ASP A 319 -55.41 16.06 -11.40
C ASP A 319 -56.00 17.47 -11.30
N GLY A 320 -57.00 17.65 -10.43
CA GLY A 320 -57.72 18.92 -10.28
C GLY A 320 -56.83 20.08 -9.81
N ALA A 321 -55.75 19.79 -9.07
CA ALA A 321 -54.80 20.82 -8.63
C ALA A 321 -53.93 21.32 -9.78
N ALA A 322 -53.52 20.42 -10.68
CA ALA A 322 -52.76 20.76 -11.89
C ALA A 322 -53.65 21.22 -13.05
N ASN A 323 -54.97 21.02 -12.96
CA ASN A 323 -55.94 21.20 -14.05
C ASN A 323 -55.48 20.49 -15.33
N SER A 324 -55.02 19.24 -15.17
CA SER A 324 -54.45 18.43 -16.25
C SER A 324 -54.66 16.95 -15.93
N TYR A 325 -54.71 16.10 -16.96
CA TYR A 325 -54.67 14.65 -16.75
C TYR A 325 -53.26 14.21 -16.39
N VAL A 326 -53.13 13.29 -15.43
CA VAL A 326 -51.86 12.63 -15.07
C VAL A 326 -51.89 11.17 -15.53
N ARG A 327 -50.77 10.68 -16.04
CA ARG A 327 -50.52 9.27 -16.32
C ARG A 327 -49.13 8.86 -15.86
N VAL A 328 -48.92 7.55 -15.77
CA VAL A 328 -47.59 6.97 -15.57
C VAL A 328 -47.00 6.60 -16.92
N GLU A 329 -45.78 7.06 -17.18
CA GLU A 329 -44.99 6.63 -18.33
C GLU A 329 -43.73 5.91 -17.87
N LYS A 330 -43.28 4.94 -18.67
CA LYS A 330 -41.96 4.35 -18.51
C LYS A 330 -40.91 5.43 -18.68
N ASP A 331 -40.00 5.54 -17.72
CA ASP A 331 -38.88 6.47 -17.80
C ASP A 331 -37.65 5.78 -18.41
N TYR A 332 -37.09 4.79 -17.71
CA TYR A 332 -35.97 3.98 -18.18
C TYR A 332 -35.99 2.57 -17.57
N ASP A 333 -35.30 1.63 -18.21
CA ASP A 333 -34.98 0.34 -17.58
C ASP A 333 -33.74 0.53 -16.70
N ILE A 334 -33.77 -0.04 -15.50
CA ILE A 334 -32.65 0.04 -14.56
C ILE A 334 -31.49 -0.75 -15.15
N GLU A 335 -30.46 -0.04 -15.62
CA GLU A 335 -29.20 -0.66 -16.02
C GLU A 335 -28.49 -1.20 -14.78
N ILE A 336 -27.92 -2.40 -14.90
CA ILE A 336 -27.07 -2.96 -13.84
C ILE A 336 -25.78 -2.12 -13.85
N PRO A 337 -25.43 -1.42 -12.75
CA PRO A 337 -24.25 -0.57 -12.73
C PRO A 337 -23.00 -1.37 -13.11
N ILE A 338 -22.34 -0.96 -14.19
CA ILE A 338 -21.00 -1.48 -14.53
C ILE A 338 -20.04 -0.70 -13.64
N GLY A 339 -19.40 -1.39 -12.69
CA GLY A 339 -18.59 -0.77 -11.64
C GLY A 339 -17.65 0.33 -12.17
N THR A 340 -17.68 1.50 -11.53
CA THR A 340 -16.85 2.63 -11.93
C THR A 340 -15.38 2.38 -11.57
N THR A 341 -14.51 2.29 -12.57
CA THR A 341 -13.06 2.30 -12.37
C THR A 341 -12.58 3.74 -12.19
N ARG A 342 -11.96 4.03 -11.04
CA ARG A 342 -11.28 5.31 -10.83
C ARG A 342 -9.86 5.20 -11.38
N ASN A 343 -9.57 5.93 -12.45
CA ASN A 343 -8.20 6.21 -12.90
C ASN A 343 -7.74 7.47 -12.18
N GLU A 344 -7.15 7.33 -10.99
CA GLU A 344 -6.38 8.41 -10.39
C GLU A 344 -4.90 8.08 -10.37
N SER A 345 -4.13 9.03 -10.89
CA SER A 345 -2.68 9.01 -10.95
C SER A 345 -2.12 8.85 -9.54
N ILE A 346 -1.23 7.87 -9.39
CA ILE A 346 -0.42 7.58 -8.20
C ILE A 346 0.08 8.91 -7.61
N LYS A 347 -0.25 9.17 -6.34
CA LYS A 347 0.26 10.34 -5.63
C LYS A 347 1.79 10.25 -5.58
N ASP A 348 2.47 11.31 -6.04
CA ASP A 348 3.91 11.50 -5.81
C ASP A 348 4.14 11.76 -4.31
N PHE A 349 4.24 10.70 -3.52
CA PHE A 349 4.57 10.82 -2.10
C PHE A 349 6.08 10.82 -1.87
N ASN A 350 6.47 11.49 -0.78
CA ASN A 350 7.85 11.55 -0.29
C ASN A 350 8.30 10.15 0.14
N ILE A 351 8.85 9.39 -0.81
CA ILE A 351 9.51 8.12 -0.54
C ILE A 351 10.66 8.40 0.43
N GLU A 352 10.68 7.68 1.55
CA GLU A 352 11.82 7.74 2.48
C GLU A 352 13.10 7.43 1.71
N THR A 353 14.01 8.40 1.68
CA THR A 353 15.31 8.22 1.05
C THR A 353 16.08 7.17 1.82
N PRO A 354 16.73 6.21 1.13
CA PRO A 354 17.48 5.15 1.79
C PRO A 354 18.52 5.74 2.75
N GLU A 355 18.75 5.03 3.85
CA GLU A 355 19.76 5.40 4.82
C GLU A 355 21.11 5.53 4.11
N LYS A 356 21.71 6.73 4.22
CA LYS A 356 22.97 7.05 3.54
C LYS A 356 24.01 6.01 3.96
N VAL A 357 24.77 5.52 2.98
CA VAL A 357 25.95 4.70 3.25
C VAL A 357 26.81 5.44 4.29
N PRO A 358 27.19 4.79 5.41
CA PRO A 358 28.06 5.40 6.39
C PRO A 358 29.32 5.93 5.70
N SER A 359 29.61 7.22 5.86
CA SER A 359 30.75 7.84 5.20
C SER A 359 32.04 7.23 5.72
N PHE A 360 32.76 6.50 4.87
CA PHE A 360 34.01 5.85 5.23
C PHE A 360 35.20 6.77 4.89
N ASP A 361 35.75 7.44 5.91
CA ASP A 361 36.89 8.34 5.72
C ASP A 361 38.22 7.57 5.76
N ILE A 362 38.65 7.11 4.58
CA ILE A 362 39.95 6.45 4.38
C ILE A 362 41.12 7.34 4.86
N SER A 363 40.97 8.68 4.88
CA SER A 363 42.06 9.57 5.33
C SER A 363 42.42 9.40 6.80
N VAL A 364 41.46 8.98 7.63
CA VAL A 364 41.70 8.63 9.04
C VAL A 364 42.61 7.40 9.13
N LEU A 365 42.32 6.36 8.36
CA LEU A 365 43.17 5.16 8.29
C LEU A 365 44.58 5.47 7.78
N LYS A 366 44.71 6.43 6.84
CA LYS A 366 46.03 6.89 6.33
C LYS A 366 46.87 7.50 7.44
N ASN A 367 46.33 8.46 8.18
CA ASN A 367 47.07 9.13 9.27
C ASN A 367 47.46 8.14 10.37
N GLU A 368 46.60 7.17 10.65
CA GLU A 368 46.82 6.18 11.69
C GLU A 368 47.87 5.14 11.32
N TYR A 369 47.90 4.71 10.05
CA TYR A 369 48.96 3.83 9.58
C TYR A 369 50.31 4.51 9.60
N SER A 370 50.38 5.77 9.17
CA SER A 370 51.61 6.55 9.24
C SER A 370 52.15 6.63 10.66
N HIS A 371 51.27 6.92 11.64
CA HIS A 371 51.66 6.90 13.05
C HIS A 371 52.10 5.52 13.54
N TYR A 372 51.44 4.44 13.11
CA TYR A 372 51.83 3.06 13.47
C TYR A 372 53.21 2.70 12.91
N LEU A 373 53.46 2.95 11.63
CA LEU A 373 54.75 2.69 10.97
C LEU A 373 55.89 3.49 11.60
N ASP A 374 55.65 4.78 11.88
CA ASP A 374 56.60 5.66 12.56
C ASP A 374 56.92 5.16 13.98
N SER A 375 55.91 4.70 14.72
CA SER A 375 56.08 4.19 16.09
C SER A 375 56.80 2.84 16.15
N ASN A 376 56.67 2.00 15.11
CA ASN A 376 57.24 0.65 15.07
C ASN A 376 58.53 0.53 14.24
N LYS A 377 59.04 1.64 13.67
CA LYS A 377 60.25 1.68 12.83
C LYS A 377 60.19 0.75 11.62
N VAL A 378 59.00 0.49 11.08
CA VAL A 378 58.79 -0.38 9.91
C VAL A 378 58.67 0.51 8.67
N GLY A 379 59.71 0.60 7.82
CA GLY A 379 59.65 1.03 6.40
C GLY A 379 59.04 2.41 6.02
N SER A 380 59.66 3.15 5.09
CA SER A 380 59.29 4.55 4.80
C SER A 380 57.98 4.76 4.01
N MET A 381 57.16 5.73 4.48
CA MET A 381 55.87 6.26 3.98
C MET A 381 55.77 6.68 2.48
N LYS A 382 56.87 6.72 1.73
CA LYS A 382 56.95 7.45 0.45
C LYS A 382 56.18 6.84 -0.72
N GLU A 383 55.88 5.54 -0.69
CA GLU A 383 55.05 4.90 -1.75
C GLU A 383 53.55 5.09 -1.52
N PHE A 384 53.12 5.19 -0.26
CA PHE A 384 51.72 5.36 0.13
C PHE A 384 51.19 6.79 -0.14
N GLU A 385 52.03 7.81 0.00
CA GLU A 385 51.70 9.21 -0.36
C GLU A 385 51.41 9.39 -1.86
N LYS A 386 52.14 8.68 -2.73
CA LYS A 386 51.94 8.77 -4.20
C LYS A 386 50.60 8.17 -4.65
N MET A 387 50.16 7.06 -4.05
CA MET A 387 48.87 6.42 -4.38
C MET A 387 47.67 7.20 -3.87
N SER A 388 47.81 7.88 -2.73
CA SER A 388 46.76 8.67 -2.09
C SER A 388 46.26 9.85 -2.93
N ILE A 389 47.16 10.47 -3.70
CA ILE A 389 46.87 11.61 -4.58
C ILE A 389 46.13 11.15 -5.85
N GLN A 390 46.35 9.91 -6.31
CA GLN A 390 45.59 9.32 -7.41
C GLN A 390 44.14 8.98 -7.00
N LEU A 391 43.92 8.52 -5.77
CA LEU A 391 42.61 8.13 -5.24
C LEU A 391 41.66 9.31 -4.98
N ALA A 392 42.17 10.48 -4.57
CA ALA A 392 41.34 11.66 -4.34
C ALA A 392 40.87 12.38 -5.63
N SER A 393 41.37 11.96 -6.80
CA SER A 393 41.07 12.62 -8.08
C SER A 393 40.13 11.83 -8.99
N ARG A 394 39.61 10.66 -8.56
CA ARG A 394 38.74 9.81 -9.40
C ARG A 394 37.54 9.26 -8.62
N ASN A 395 36.35 9.77 -8.93
CA ASN A 395 35.05 9.26 -8.49
C ASN A 395 34.59 8.04 -9.33
N THR A 396 35.47 7.09 -9.63
CA THR A 396 35.12 5.94 -10.46
C THR A 396 35.83 4.67 -10.01
N ILE A 397 35.03 3.61 -9.93
CA ILE A 397 35.42 2.20 -9.78
C ILE A 397 36.44 1.87 -10.87
N ASP A 398 37.68 1.60 -10.47
CA ASP A 398 38.67 0.92 -11.30
C ASP A 398 38.96 -0.43 -10.64
N ILE A 399 38.22 -1.47 -11.05
CA ILE A 399 38.74 -2.83 -10.99
C ILE A 399 39.77 -2.91 -12.12
N VAL A 400 41.04 -2.64 -11.81
CA VAL A 400 42.13 -2.97 -12.74
C VAL A 400 42.47 -4.44 -12.55
N ILE A 401 41.77 -5.30 -13.29
CA ILE A 401 42.23 -6.66 -13.59
C ILE A 401 43.15 -6.57 -14.82
N PRO A 402 44.32 -7.23 -14.87
CA PRO A 402 45.09 -7.38 -16.10
C PRO A 402 44.35 -8.20 -17.17
#